data_AF-A0A7X7IRT6-F1
#
_entry.id   AF-A0A7X7IRT6-F1
#
_cell.length_a   1.000
_cell.length_b   1.000
_cell.length_c   1.000
_cell.angle_alpha   90.00
_cell.angle_beta   90.00
_cell.angle_gamma   90.00
#
_symmetry.space_group_name_H-M   'P 1'
#
loop_
_entity.id
_entity.type
_entity.pdbx_description
1 polymer ?
#
loop_
_entity_poly.entity_id
_entity_poly.type
_entity_poly.pdbx_seq_one_letter_code
_entity_poly.pdbx_strand_id
1 'polypeptide(L)'
;MAKSPSANGPNGNRERDHRGRFAKGNPGGPGNPLAARVAMLRSAIIAAVDDKDVAEVVARLIVQAKSGDVAAAKLFLERVFGPPLPVDIIERLEKLETLLEEKKS
;
A
#
# COMPACT_ATOMS: atom_id res chain seq x y z
N MET A 1 17.24 0.18 28.57
CA MET A 1 17.77 -0.60 27.43
C MET A 1 16.58 -1.15 26.66
N ALA A 2 16.43 -0.84 25.36
CA ALA A 2 15.34 -1.39 24.55
C ALA A 2 15.54 -2.89 24.41
N LYS A 3 14.54 -3.69 24.80
CA LYS A 3 14.57 -5.16 24.66
C LYS A 3 14.64 -5.50 23.18
N SER A 4 15.60 -6.35 22.80
CA SER A 4 15.69 -6.88 21.44
C SER A 4 14.38 -7.58 21.03
N PRO A 5 13.89 -7.39 19.80
CA PRO A 5 12.66 -8.05 19.37
C PRO A 5 12.86 -9.56 19.34
N SER A 6 11.99 -10.30 20.03
CA SER A 6 11.97 -11.76 19.95
C SER A 6 11.37 -12.19 18.61
N ALA A 7 12.03 -13.13 17.91
CA ALA A 7 11.52 -13.69 16.66
C ALA A 7 10.13 -14.35 16.84
N ASN A 8 9.84 -14.91 18.02
CA ASN A 8 8.52 -15.36 18.46
C ASN A 8 8.41 -15.22 20.00
N GLY A 9 7.28 -14.74 20.52
CA GLY A 9 7.01 -14.73 21.97
C GLY A 9 6.55 -16.11 22.47
N PRO A 10 6.65 -16.41 23.77
CA PRO A 10 6.18 -17.68 24.31
C PRO A 10 4.66 -17.85 24.14
N ASN A 11 4.23 -19.05 23.74
CA ASN A 11 2.82 -19.43 23.61
C ASN A 11 2.24 -19.85 24.97
N GLY A 12 0.91 -19.81 25.10
CA GLY A 12 0.22 -20.23 26.31
C GLY A 12 0.28 -19.21 27.45
N ASN A 13 0.35 -17.93 27.13
CA ASN A 13 0.29 -16.83 28.09
C ASN A 13 -1.03 -16.05 27.92
N ARG A 14 -1.21 -14.97 28.69
CA ARG A 14 -2.43 -14.14 28.61
C ARG A 14 -2.60 -13.41 27.26
N GLU A 15 -1.53 -13.25 26.50
CA GLU A 15 -1.52 -12.55 25.22
C GLU A 15 -1.67 -13.50 24.03
N ARG A 16 -1.17 -14.73 24.14
CA ARG A 16 -1.17 -15.74 23.09
C ARG A 16 -1.61 -17.10 23.61
N ASP A 17 -2.53 -17.74 22.89
CA ASP A 17 -2.97 -19.10 23.19
C ASP A 17 -1.85 -20.13 22.93
N HIS A 18 -2.09 -21.39 23.29
CA HIS A 18 -1.11 -22.47 23.11
C HIS A 18 -0.75 -22.74 21.63
N ARG A 19 -1.56 -22.25 20.68
CA ARG A 19 -1.34 -22.36 19.23
C ARG A 19 -0.69 -21.10 18.64
N GLY A 20 -0.27 -20.16 19.49
CA GLY A 20 0.41 -18.93 19.12
C GLY A 20 -0.48 -17.81 18.57
N ARG A 21 -1.81 -17.99 18.61
CA ARG A 21 -2.78 -16.98 18.19
C ARG A 21 -2.99 -15.97 19.31
N PHE A 22 -3.37 -14.75 18.98
CA PHE A 22 -3.72 -13.76 20.00
C PHE A 22 -4.90 -14.25 20.84
N ALA A 23 -4.73 -14.23 22.15
CA ALA A 23 -5.77 -14.58 23.10
C ALA A 23 -6.81 -13.43 23.20
N LYS A 24 -8.02 -13.77 23.63
CA LYS A 24 -9.07 -12.77 23.91
C LYS A 24 -8.59 -11.80 24.98
N GLY A 25 -8.67 -10.50 24.71
CA GLY A 25 -8.18 -9.46 25.61
C GLY A 25 -6.70 -9.10 25.46
N ASN A 26 -6.01 -9.61 24.42
CA ASN A 26 -4.68 -9.13 24.07
C ASN A 26 -4.72 -7.61 23.76
N PRO A 27 -3.92 -6.77 24.46
CA PRO A 27 -3.92 -5.31 24.28
C PRO A 27 -3.33 -4.85 22.94
N GLY A 28 -2.71 -5.76 22.18
CA GLY A 28 -1.90 -5.45 21.00
C GLY A 28 -0.48 -5.02 21.38
N GLY A 29 0.28 -4.61 20.37
CA GLY A 29 1.55 -3.93 20.58
C GLY A 29 1.34 -2.47 21.02
N PRO A 30 2.40 -1.77 21.49
CA PRO A 30 2.32 -0.38 21.98
C PRO A 30 1.92 0.67 20.92
N GLY A 31 1.63 0.27 19.69
CA GLY A 31 1.40 1.16 18.55
C GLY A 31 2.68 1.84 18.07
N ASN A 32 2.57 2.60 16.98
CA ASN A 32 3.66 3.46 16.51
C ASN A 32 3.54 4.84 17.21
N PRO A 33 4.52 5.26 18.03
CA PRO A 33 4.49 6.55 18.73
C PRO A 33 4.33 7.76 17.80
N LEU A 34 4.77 7.63 16.55
CA LEU A 34 4.71 8.70 15.55
C LEU A 34 3.44 8.67 14.71
N ALA A 35 2.55 7.68 14.88
CA ALA A 35 1.37 7.52 14.04
C ALA A 35 0.47 8.77 14.04
N ALA A 36 0.22 9.33 15.22
CA ALA A 36 -0.58 10.55 15.37
C ALA A 36 0.07 11.74 14.63
N ARG A 37 1.38 11.93 14.82
CA ARG A 37 2.12 13.02 14.16
C ARG A 37 2.11 12.87 12.63
N VAL A 38 2.31 11.65 12.12
CA VAL A 38 2.25 11.37 10.68
C VAL A 38 0.85 11.62 10.12
N ALA A 39 -0.20 11.24 10.85
CA ALA A 39 -1.57 11.52 10.44
C ALA A 39 -1.82 13.03 10.31
N MET A 40 -1.38 13.82 11.31
CA MET A 40 -1.50 15.28 11.27
C MET A 40 -0.75 15.90 10.07
N LEU A 41 0.47 15.46 9.80
CA LEU A 41 1.24 15.95 8.66
C LEU A 41 0.58 15.60 7.33
N ARG A 42 0.03 14.39 7.19
CA ARG A 42 -0.72 13.99 5.98
C ARG A 42 -1.96 14.85 5.79
N SER A 43 -2.73 15.09 6.85
CA SER A 43 -3.90 15.97 6.80
C SER A 43 -3.52 17.40 6.39
N ALA A 44 -2.41 17.93 6.92
CA ALA A 44 -1.94 19.26 6.57
C ALA A 44 -1.53 19.36 5.10
N ILE A 45 -0.81 18.37 4.57
CA ILE A 45 -0.44 18.34 3.14
C ILE A 45 -1.69 18.28 2.25
N ILE A 46 -2.63 17.38 2.55
CA ILE A 46 -3.86 17.24 1.75
C ILE A 46 -4.70 18.52 1.79
N ALA A 47 -4.74 19.22 2.93
CA ALA A 47 -5.47 20.48 3.05
C ALA A 47 -4.78 21.66 2.34
N ALA A 48 -3.46 21.59 2.14
CA ALA A 48 -2.68 22.66 1.51
C ALA A 48 -2.58 22.54 0.00
N VAL A 49 -2.61 21.32 -0.54
CA VAL A 49 -2.48 21.06 -1.98
C VAL A 49 -3.79 21.39 -2.70
N ASP A 50 -3.70 22.22 -3.74
CA ASP A 50 -4.81 22.49 -4.64
C ASP A 50 -4.59 21.89 -6.05
N ASP A 51 -5.60 22.04 -6.93
CA ASP A 51 -5.55 21.50 -8.29
C ASP A 51 -4.45 22.14 -9.16
N LYS A 52 -4.06 23.39 -8.88
CA LYS A 52 -3.00 24.10 -9.62
C LYS A 52 -1.64 23.55 -9.24
N ASP A 53 -1.40 23.31 -7.96
CA ASP A 53 -0.17 22.67 -7.49
C ASP A 53 0.05 21.32 -8.19
N VAL A 54 -1.03 20.52 -8.29
CA VAL A 54 -0.97 19.22 -8.98
C VAL A 54 -0.65 19.40 -10.46
N ALA A 55 -1.30 20.36 -11.14
CA ALA A 55 -1.05 20.64 -12.56
C ALA A 55 0.40 21.08 -12.82
N GLU A 56 0.95 21.96 -11.97
CA GLU A 56 2.33 22.44 -12.08
C GLU A 56 3.36 21.31 -11.87
N VAL A 57 3.13 20.45 -10.87
CA VAL A 57 3.98 19.27 -10.63
C VAL A 57 3.95 18.32 -11.82
N VAL A 58 2.76 18.04 -12.38
CA VAL A 58 2.62 17.17 -13.57
C VAL A 58 3.31 17.80 -14.79
N ALA A 59 3.19 19.11 -15.01
CA ALA A 59 3.88 19.79 -16.10
C ALA A 59 5.40 19.65 -15.99
N ARG A 60 5.95 19.81 -14.78
CA ARG A 60 7.39 19.58 -14.51
C ARG A 60 7.78 18.13 -14.70
N LEU A 61 6.94 17.18 -14.30
CA LEU A 61 7.17 15.75 -14.50
C LEU A 61 7.24 15.40 -15.99
N ILE A 62 6.37 15.97 -16.82
CA ILE A 62 6.40 15.79 -18.28
C ILE A 62 7.70 16.33 -18.88
N VAL A 63 8.17 17.50 -18.42
CA VAL A 63 9.45 18.07 -18.90
C VAL A 63 10.60 17.12 -18.57
N GLN A 64 10.67 16.62 -17.33
CA GLN A 64 11.72 15.68 -16.90
C GLN A 64 11.67 14.35 -17.69
N ALA A 65 10.47 13.80 -17.87
CA ALA A 65 10.27 12.59 -18.67
C ALA A 65 10.77 12.78 -20.11
N LYS A 66 10.41 13.91 -20.74
CA LYS A 66 10.86 14.25 -22.10
C LYS A 66 12.36 14.49 -22.20
N SER A 67 13.02 14.92 -21.12
CA SER A 67 14.48 15.06 -21.08
C SER A 67 15.23 13.75 -20.83
N GLY A 68 14.53 12.62 -20.72
CA GLY A 68 15.13 11.30 -20.55
C GLY A 68 15.24 10.81 -19.12
N ASP A 69 14.59 11.48 -18.14
CA ASP A 69 14.47 10.93 -16.80
C ASP A 69 13.51 9.72 -16.81
N VAL A 70 14.08 8.53 -16.67
CA VAL A 70 13.35 7.26 -16.72
C VAL A 70 12.35 7.12 -15.55
N ALA A 71 12.67 7.67 -14.37
CA ALA A 71 11.76 7.61 -13.23
C ALA A 71 10.55 8.52 -13.44
N ALA A 72 10.78 9.73 -13.96
CA ALA A 72 9.70 10.64 -14.34
C ALA A 72 8.84 10.06 -15.47
N ALA A 73 9.47 9.46 -16.49
CA ALA A 73 8.78 8.80 -17.59
C ALA A 73 7.91 7.63 -17.09
N LYS A 74 8.45 6.79 -16.19
CA LYS A 74 7.69 5.70 -15.55
C LYS A 74 6.47 6.24 -14.80
N LEU A 75 6.65 7.22 -13.93
CA LEU A 75 5.56 7.82 -13.17
C LEU A 75 4.49 8.42 -14.09
N PHE A 76 4.91 9.15 -15.12
CA PHE A 76 4.00 9.72 -16.11
C PHE A 76 3.18 8.63 -16.82
N LEU A 77 3.84 7.60 -17.37
CA LEU A 77 3.18 6.50 -18.07
C LEU A 77 2.24 5.72 -17.16
N GLU A 78 2.65 5.41 -15.92
CA GLU A 78 1.81 4.70 -14.94
C GLU A 78 0.57 5.49 -14.53
N ARG A 79 0.60 6.83 -14.55
CA ARG A 79 -0.59 7.65 -14.25
C ARG A 79 -1.51 7.83 -15.45
N VAL A 80 -0.96 7.85 -16.67
CA VAL A 80 -1.75 8.02 -17.90
C VAL A 80 -2.38 6.71 -18.37
N PHE A 81 -1.60 5.62 -18.37
CA PHE A 81 -2.01 4.32 -18.90
C PHE A 81 -2.33 3.29 -17.81
N GLY A 82 -2.05 3.63 -16.54
CA GLY A 82 -2.13 2.69 -15.44
C GLY A 82 -0.85 1.87 -15.26
N PRO A 83 -0.71 1.14 -14.13
CA PRO A 83 0.40 0.21 -13.96
C PRO A 83 0.28 -0.95 -14.94
N PRO A 84 1.40 -1.53 -15.42
CA PRO A 84 1.35 -2.75 -16.21
C PRO A 84 0.65 -3.85 -15.41
N LEU A 85 -0.33 -4.51 -16.03
CA LEU A 85 -0.99 -5.65 -15.41
C LEU A 85 -0.01 -6.82 -15.33
N PRO A 86 0.19 -7.41 -14.13
CA PRO A 86 0.88 -8.67 -14.00
C PRO A 86 0.21 -9.77 -14.83
N VAL A 87 1.01 -10.62 -15.48
CA VAL A 87 0.52 -11.68 -16.39
C VAL A 87 -0.41 -12.66 -15.68
N ASP A 88 -0.14 -12.96 -14.41
CA ASP A 88 -0.96 -13.84 -13.57
C ASP A 88 -2.37 -13.28 -13.32
N ILE A 89 -2.54 -11.95 -13.35
CA ILE A 89 -3.86 -11.33 -13.25
C ILE A 89 -4.66 -11.56 -14.54
N ILE A 90 -4.00 -11.49 -15.70
CA ILE A 90 -4.65 -11.73 -17.01
C ILE A 90 -5.13 -13.18 -17.09
N GLU A 91 -4.26 -14.15 -16.80
CA GLU A 91 -4.61 -15.58 -16.79
C GLU A 91 -5.76 -15.89 -15.82
N ARG A 92 -5.77 -15.23 -14.66
CA ARG A 92 -6.84 -15.41 -13.66
C ARG A 92 -8.16 -14.81 -14.13
N LEU A 93 -8.14 -13.68 -14.84
CA LEU A 93 -9.35 -13.06 -15.41
C LEU A 93 -9.97 -13.97 -16.47
N GLU A 94 -9.16 -14.46 -17.42
CA GLU A 94 -9.61 -15.38 -18.46
C GLU A 94 -10.27 -16.63 -17.85
N LYS A 95 -9.65 -17.22 -16.82
CA LYS A 95 -10.21 -18.37 -16.11
C LYS A 95 -11.55 -18.07 -15.45
N LEU A 96 -11.70 -16.88 -14.85
CA LEU A 96 -12.95 -16.47 -14.20
C LEU A 96 -14.05 -16.19 -15.21
N GLU A 97 -13.71 -15.64 -16.37
CA GLU A 97 -14.64 -15.40 -17.48
C GLU A 97 -15.22 -16.72 -18.00
N THR A 98 -14.36 -17.72 -18.27
CA THR A 98 -14.80 -19.06 -18.68
C THR A 98 -15.75 -19.71 -17.66
N LEU A 99 -15.41 -19.65 -16.36
CA LEU A 99 -16.26 -20.20 -15.31
C LEU A 99 -17.61 -19.48 -15.20
N LEU A 100 -17.65 -18.17 -15.47
CA LEU A 100 -18.89 -17.39 -15.48
C LEU A 100 -19.80 -17.77 -16.65
N GLU A 101 -19.23 -18.07 -17.81
CA GLU A 101 -19.98 -18.55 -18.98
C GLU A 101 -20.55 -19.95 -18.74
N GLU A 102 -19.75 -20.87 -18.20
CA GLU A 102 -20.20 -22.23 -17.83
C GLU A 102 -21.36 -22.21 -16.82
N LYS A 103 -21.35 -21.26 -15.89
CA LYS A 103 -22.38 -21.13 -14.85
C LYS A 103 -23.67 -20.45 -15.31
N LYS A 104 -23.62 -19.76 -16.46
CA LYS A 104 -24.78 -19.11 -17.09
C LYS A 104 -25.52 -20.03 -18.05
N SER A 105 -24.87 -21.10 -18.50
CA SER A 105 -25.48 -22.17 -19.31
C SER A 105 -26.17 -23.23 -18.45
#